data_AF-A0AAD4BY49-F1
#
_entry.id   AF-A0AAD4BY49-F1
#
_cell.length_a   1.000
_cell.length_b   1.000
_cell.length_c   1.000
_cell.angle_alpha   90.00
_cell.angle_beta   90.00
_cell.angle_gamma   90.00
#
_symmetry.space_group_name_H-M   'P 1'
#
loop_
_entity.id
_entity.type
_entity.pdbx_description
1 polymer ?
#
loop_
_entity_poly.entity_id
_entity_poly.type
_entity_poly.pdbx_seq_one_letter_code
_entity_poly.pdbx_strand_id
1 'polypeptide(L)'
;MPSEWTMGEQKAFLQQELIAFKQIGSRAYMKNWPTLYSRFFQQWPERASALPSVSADVPLTEDQKKVLADAVSQRQKQIRWWMHWHNGAGDNRAANNKTTKIVDGLLETKTRIKKPWEIYASKYYVSRVQPQVEAGTPIVDIAKKIREIFENETLEIQDEIHQLSEAQKEDTKKRKESRKVSKELADHDSDEADDEEGVETDPFIRRRNIQQCGAVLQRILRHLGNQTGLKFTVLMGGLDPLDPDGGKFVASIHTGKTSDGDDFADAYPKFESEVVEAFGEFLDHVLG
;
A
#
# COMPACT_ATOMS: atom_id res chain seq x y z
N MET A 1 9.23 -22.56 3.65
CA MET A 1 10.35 -21.69 4.07
C MET A 1 11.57 -22.10 3.26
N PRO A 2 12.38 -21.17 2.74
CA PRO A 2 13.64 -21.51 2.09
C PRO A 2 14.49 -22.38 3.02
N SER A 3 15.23 -23.34 2.47
CA SER A 3 16.16 -24.16 3.26
C SER A 3 17.12 -23.25 4.02
N GLU A 4 17.26 -23.48 5.33
CA GLU A 4 18.09 -22.65 6.19
C GLU A 4 19.57 -22.90 5.84
N TRP A 5 20.19 -21.95 5.14
CA TRP A 5 21.57 -22.10 4.63
C TRP A 5 22.62 -22.02 5.74
N THR A 6 22.28 -21.42 6.88
CA THR A 6 23.17 -21.23 8.03
C THR A 6 23.30 -22.53 8.81
N MET A 7 24.53 -23.02 8.97
CA MET A 7 24.84 -24.12 9.89
C MET A 7 24.82 -23.63 11.36
N GLY A 8 24.79 -24.55 12.34
CA GLY A 8 24.56 -24.22 13.76
C GLY A 8 25.42 -23.08 14.32
N GLU A 9 26.74 -23.12 14.10
CA GLU A 9 27.65 -22.09 14.60
C GLU A 9 27.49 -20.74 13.87
N GLN A 10 27.27 -20.78 12.55
CA GLN A 10 27.00 -19.57 11.74
C GLN A 10 25.73 -18.87 12.23
N LYS A 11 24.69 -19.64 12.53
CA LYS A 11 23.43 -19.14 13.07
C LYS A 11 23.63 -18.50 14.44
N ALA A 12 24.37 -19.15 15.35
CA ALA A 12 24.68 -18.60 16.67
C ALA A 12 25.45 -17.28 16.57
N PHE A 13 26.43 -17.19 15.67
CA PHE A 13 27.17 -15.96 15.40
C PHE A 13 26.25 -14.85 14.88
N LEU A 14 25.44 -15.12 13.86
CA LEU A 14 24.53 -14.12 13.31
C LEU A 14 23.48 -13.66 14.34
N GLN A 15 23.02 -14.56 15.22
CA GLN A 15 22.13 -14.20 16.34
C GLN A 15 22.80 -13.27 17.36
N GLN A 16 24.07 -13.49 17.67
CA GLN A 16 24.83 -12.60 18.55
C GLN A 16 25.03 -11.22 17.90
N GLU A 17 25.41 -11.20 16.62
CA GLU A 17 25.58 -9.97 15.84
C GLU A 17 24.26 -9.20 15.70
N LEU A 18 23.13 -9.90 15.61
CA LEU A 18 21.80 -9.29 15.54
C LEU A 18 21.49 -8.43 16.77
N ILE A 19 22.00 -8.77 17.96
CA ILE A 19 21.81 -7.96 19.17
C ILE A 19 22.52 -6.61 19.02
N ALA A 20 23.77 -6.63 18.57
CA ALA A 20 24.52 -5.40 18.29
C ALA A 20 23.88 -4.61 17.13
N PHE A 21 23.41 -5.31 16.11
CA PHE A 21 22.73 -4.73 14.96
C PHE A 21 21.45 -3.98 15.37
N LYS A 22 20.64 -4.52 16.28
CA LYS A 22 19.44 -3.85 16.82
C LYS A 22 19.71 -2.52 17.52
N GLN A 23 20.92 -2.34 18.06
CA GLN A 23 21.31 -1.11 18.75
C GLN A 23 21.78 -0.02 17.78
N ILE A 24 22.12 -0.40 16.54
CA ILE A 24 22.59 0.50 15.50
C ILE A 24 21.36 1.03 14.74
N GLY A 25 21.20 2.36 14.70
CA GLY A 25 20.10 2.99 13.95
C GLY A 25 20.20 2.75 12.43
N SER A 26 19.07 2.89 11.72
CA SER A 26 18.94 2.49 10.30
C SER A 26 19.99 3.08 9.36
N ARG A 27 20.35 4.34 9.56
CA ARG A 27 21.34 5.06 8.73
C ARG A 27 22.78 4.60 8.96
N ALA A 28 23.08 3.95 10.08
CA ALA A 28 24.42 3.47 10.39
C ALA A 28 24.68 2.02 9.93
N TYR A 29 23.67 1.33 9.38
CA TYR A 29 23.84 -0.06 8.92
C TYR A 29 24.86 -0.20 7.80
N MET A 30 24.86 0.71 6.82
CA MET A 30 25.76 0.61 5.67
C MET A 30 27.24 0.62 6.07
N LYS A 31 27.57 1.32 7.16
CA LYS A 31 28.95 1.41 7.68
C LYS A 31 29.40 0.14 8.40
N ASN A 32 28.46 -0.68 8.90
CA ASN A 32 28.76 -1.85 9.73
C ASN A 32 28.80 -3.17 8.95
N TRP A 33 28.25 -3.22 7.72
CA TRP A 33 28.31 -4.42 6.88
C TRP A 33 29.73 -4.93 6.62
N PRO A 34 30.72 -4.08 6.24
CA PRO A 34 32.09 -4.56 6.01
C PRO A 34 32.69 -5.26 7.24
N THR A 35 32.44 -4.71 8.44
CA THR A 35 32.93 -5.27 9.71
C THR A 35 32.24 -6.59 10.05
N LEU A 36 30.93 -6.71 9.78
CA LEU A 36 30.21 -7.98 9.94
C LEU A 36 30.74 -9.05 8.97
N TYR A 37 30.90 -8.72 7.69
CA TYR A 37 31.42 -9.65 6.68
C TYR A 37 32.83 -10.11 7.02
N SER A 38 33.71 -9.19 7.41
CA SER A 38 35.08 -9.52 7.78
C SER A 38 35.12 -10.54 8.92
N ARG A 39 34.35 -10.32 9.99
CA ARG A 39 34.28 -11.24 11.13
C ARG A 39 33.65 -12.60 10.76
N PHE A 40 32.62 -12.59 9.92
CA PHE A 40 31.99 -13.82 9.43
C PHE A 40 32.98 -14.64 8.58
N PHE A 41 33.60 -14.03 7.58
CA PHE A 41 34.51 -14.74 6.66
C PHE A 41 35.85 -15.12 7.30
N GLN A 42 36.22 -14.50 8.43
CA GLN A 42 37.37 -14.94 9.23
C GLN A 42 37.11 -16.31 9.88
N GLN A 43 35.88 -16.59 10.32
CA GLN A 43 35.49 -17.86 10.93
C GLN A 43 35.09 -18.91 9.88
N TRP A 44 34.44 -18.47 8.81
CA TRP A 44 34.02 -19.34 7.71
C TRP A 44 34.52 -18.79 6.37
N PRO A 45 35.80 -19.07 6.01
CA PRO A 45 36.34 -18.63 4.74
C PRO A 45 35.59 -19.27 3.58
N GLU A 46 34.97 -18.45 2.72
CA GLU A 46 34.14 -18.94 1.60
C GLU A 46 34.95 -19.81 0.63
N ARG A 47 36.28 -19.63 0.58
CA ARG A 47 37.19 -20.45 -0.23
C ARG A 47 37.06 -21.95 0.05
N ALA A 48 36.93 -22.35 1.31
CA ALA A 48 36.81 -23.76 1.68
C ALA A 48 35.50 -24.38 1.16
N SER A 49 34.42 -23.58 1.09
CA SER A 49 33.12 -24.02 0.58
C SER A 49 33.05 -23.98 -0.94
N ALA A 50 33.58 -22.94 -1.57
CA ALA A 50 33.48 -22.71 -3.02
C ALA A 50 34.50 -23.54 -3.82
N LEU A 51 35.67 -23.82 -3.24
CA LEU A 51 36.79 -24.49 -3.90
C LEU A 51 37.38 -25.61 -3.02
N PRO A 52 36.60 -26.66 -2.68
CA PRO A 52 37.01 -27.69 -1.70
C PRO A 52 38.26 -28.49 -2.13
N SER A 53 38.52 -28.58 -3.44
CA SER A 53 39.66 -29.33 -3.99
C SER A 53 40.97 -28.54 -4.03
N VAL A 54 40.97 -27.26 -3.69
CA VAL A 54 42.14 -26.38 -3.80
C VAL A 54 42.67 -26.05 -2.41
N SER A 55 43.90 -26.49 -2.10
CA SER A 55 44.56 -26.16 -0.82
C SER A 55 44.67 -24.65 -0.63
N ALA A 56 44.61 -24.18 0.62
CA ALA A 56 44.69 -22.77 0.99
C ALA A 56 45.99 -22.10 0.54
N ASP A 57 47.09 -22.85 0.48
CA ASP A 57 48.43 -22.35 0.18
C ASP A 57 48.70 -22.18 -1.33
N VAL A 58 47.82 -22.71 -2.19
CA VAL A 58 48.01 -22.66 -3.64
C VAL A 58 47.45 -21.34 -4.19
N PRO A 59 48.18 -20.59 -5.03
CA PRO A 59 47.65 -19.40 -5.69
C PRO A 59 46.45 -19.75 -6.59
N LEU A 60 45.37 -18.98 -6.49
CA LEU A 60 44.16 -19.19 -7.29
C LEU A 60 44.36 -18.77 -8.75
N THR A 61 43.84 -19.56 -9.68
CA THR A 61 43.70 -19.17 -11.09
C THR A 61 42.67 -18.04 -11.24
N GLU A 62 42.68 -17.31 -12.36
CA GLU A 62 41.71 -16.22 -12.59
C GLU A 62 40.25 -16.73 -12.56
N ASP A 63 39.98 -17.89 -13.15
CA ASP A 63 38.64 -18.49 -13.12
C ASP A 63 38.22 -18.83 -11.68
N GLN A 64 39.13 -19.36 -10.87
CA GLN A 64 38.87 -19.66 -9.45
C GLN A 64 38.63 -18.39 -8.63
N LYS A 65 39.34 -17.28 -8.92
CA LYS A 65 39.09 -15.98 -8.27
C LYS A 65 37.69 -15.46 -8.57
N LYS A 66 37.23 -15.60 -9.82
CA LYS A 66 35.87 -15.21 -10.21
C LYS A 66 34.81 -16.01 -9.47
N VAL A 67 34.94 -17.34 -9.46
CA VAL A 67 34.04 -18.24 -8.70
C VAL A 67 34.00 -17.87 -7.22
N LEU A 68 35.17 -17.58 -6.62
CA LEU A 68 35.24 -17.16 -5.22
C LEU A 68 34.57 -15.79 -4.99
N ALA A 69 34.78 -14.82 -5.88
CA ALA A 69 34.15 -13.50 -5.78
C ALA A 69 32.62 -13.58 -5.87
N ASP A 70 32.10 -14.41 -6.77
CA ASP A 70 30.66 -14.66 -6.90
C ASP A 70 30.11 -15.33 -5.64
N ALA A 71 30.79 -16.36 -5.11
CA ALA A 71 30.40 -17.03 -3.87
C ALA A 71 30.37 -16.08 -2.66
N VAL A 72 31.39 -15.23 -2.52
CA VAL A 72 31.44 -14.19 -1.47
C VAL A 72 30.28 -13.22 -1.62
N SER A 73 30.01 -12.75 -2.84
CA SER A 73 28.91 -11.83 -3.12
C SER A 73 27.55 -12.43 -2.78
N GLN A 74 27.34 -13.70 -3.14
CA GLN A 74 26.13 -14.45 -2.79
C GLN A 74 25.99 -14.62 -1.28
N ARG A 75 27.07 -14.98 -0.57
CA ARG A 75 27.05 -15.10 0.89
C ARG A 75 26.73 -13.76 1.57
N GLN A 76 27.29 -12.66 1.10
CA GLN A 76 26.97 -11.32 1.62
C GLN A 76 25.48 -10.98 1.43
N LYS A 77 24.88 -11.31 0.27
CA LYS A 77 23.43 -11.15 0.06
C LYS A 77 22.63 -11.99 1.06
N GLN A 78 23.01 -13.26 1.23
CA GLN A 78 22.37 -14.16 2.18
C GLN A 78 22.45 -13.67 3.63
N ILE A 79 23.61 -13.17 4.07
CA ILE A 79 23.78 -12.57 5.41
C ILE A 79 22.88 -11.33 5.56
N ARG A 80 22.86 -10.43 4.57
CA ARG A 80 21.99 -9.24 4.58
C ARG A 80 20.53 -9.60 4.73
N TRP A 81 20.06 -10.52 3.90
CA TRP A 81 18.68 -11.00 3.97
C TRP A 81 18.40 -11.63 5.33
N TRP A 82 19.27 -12.53 5.80
CA TRP A 82 19.09 -13.19 7.10
C TRP A 82 18.94 -12.15 8.22
N MET A 83 19.86 -11.18 8.30
CA MET A 83 19.83 -10.12 9.31
C MET A 83 18.57 -9.28 9.21
N HIS A 84 18.18 -8.86 8.00
CA HIS A 84 16.97 -8.09 7.77
C HIS A 84 15.71 -8.85 8.23
N TRP A 85 15.56 -10.11 7.83
CA TRP A 85 14.42 -10.96 8.23
C TRP A 85 14.32 -11.13 9.74
N HIS A 86 15.44 -11.32 10.43
CA HIS A 86 15.48 -11.54 11.87
C HIS A 86 15.49 -10.25 12.71
N ASN A 87 15.69 -9.09 12.09
CA ASN A 87 15.61 -7.79 12.77
C ASN A 87 14.17 -7.27 12.95
N GLY A 88 13.17 -8.15 12.91
CA GLY A 88 11.75 -7.80 13.07
C GLY A 88 11.06 -7.32 11.78
N ALA A 89 11.76 -7.32 10.64
CA ALA A 89 11.13 -6.99 9.37
C ALA A 89 10.12 -8.07 8.92
N GLY A 90 10.28 -9.33 9.33
CA GLY A 90 9.33 -10.40 9.05
C GLY A 90 7.95 -10.20 9.69
N ASP A 91 7.94 -9.82 10.97
CA ASP A 91 6.69 -9.55 11.72
C ASP A 91 5.96 -8.33 11.14
N ASN A 92 6.72 -7.30 10.75
CA ASN A 92 6.17 -6.10 10.14
C ASN A 92 5.75 -6.31 8.68
N ARG A 93 6.41 -7.15 7.87
CA ARG A 93 6.01 -7.38 6.47
C ARG A 93 4.67 -8.11 6.34
N ALA A 94 4.43 -9.13 7.16
CA ALA A 94 3.14 -9.84 7.15
C ALA A 94 2.00 -8.93 7.63
N ALA A 95 2.27 -8.06 8.61
CA ALA A 95 1.35 -7.01 9.02
C ALA A 95 1.16 -5.98 7.90
N ASN A 96 2.23 -5.45 7.31
CA ASN A 96 2.22 -4.42 6.28
C ASN A 96 1.51 -4.89 5.00
N ASN A 97 1.73 -6.12 4.52
CA ASN A 97 1.03 -6.65 3.36
C ASN A 97 -0.47 -6.84 3.59
N LYS A 98 -0.90 -7.07 4.84
CA LYS A 98 -2.32 -7.07 5.19
C LYS A 98 -2.84 -5.65 5.29
N THR A 99 -2.07 -4.74 5.87
CA THR A 99 -2.42 -3.33 6.03
C THR A 99 -2.56 -2.62 4.70
N THR A 100 -1.63 -2.81 3.74
CA THR A 100 -1.73 -2.24 2.39
C THR A 100 -2.97 -2.75 1.69
N LYS A 101 -3.25 -4.07 1.71
CA LYS A 101 -4.50 -4.62 1.16
C LYS A 101 -5.77 -4.08 1.82
N ILE A 102 -5.72 -3.79 3.13
CA ILE A 102 -6.84 -3.17 3.84
C ILE A 102 -7.02 -1.73 3.37
N VAL A 103 -5.94 -0.96 3.25
CA VAL A 103 -5.97 0.43 2.76
C VAL A 103 -6.43 0.48 1.31
N ASP A 104 -5.90 -0.38 0.44
CA ASP A 104 -6.34 -0.54 -0.94
C ASP A 104 -7.85 -0.87 -0.97
N GLY A 105 -8.29 -1.81 -0.15
CA GLY A 105 -9.71 -2.16 -0.02
C GLY A 105 -10.61 -1.06 0.58
N LEU A 106 -10.03 -0.04 1.23
CA LEU A 106 -10.72 1.16 1.73
C LEU A 106 -10.77 2.27 0.69
N LEU A 107 -9.70 2.43 -0.10
CA LEU A 107 -9.63 3.37 -1.22
C LEU A 107 -10.51 2.90 -2.39
N GLU A 108 -10.60 1.59 -2.60
CA GLU A 108 -11.52 1.01 -3.55
C GLU A 108 -12.98 1.29 -3.14
N THR A 109 -13.69 2.06 -3.97
CA THR A 109 -15.16 2.08 -3.88
C THR A 109 -15.64 0.67 -4.13
N LYS A 110 -16.11 -0.01 -3.08
CA LYS A 110 -16.85 -1.26 -3.21
C LYS A 110 -18.16 -0.99 -3.92
N THR A 111 -18.13 -0.90 -5.24
CA THR A 111 -19.32 -0.86 -6.07
C THR A 111 -19.90 -2.27 -6.10
N ARG A 112 -20.81 -2.54 -5.17
CA ARG A 112 -21.67 -3.71 -5.26
C ARG A 112 -22.41 -3.64 -6.60
N ILE A 113 -22.41 -4.74 -7.34
CA ILE A 113 -23.21 -4.89 -8.57
C ILE A 113 -24.67 -4.71 -8.16
N LYS A 114 -25.34 -3.73 -8.77
CA LYS A 114 -26.74 -3.43 -8.46
C LYS A 114 -27.59 -4.57 -9.01
N LYS A 115 -28.62 -4.97 -8.28
CA LYS A 115 -29.62 -5.92 -8.77
C LYS A 115 -30.50 -5.22 -9.82
N PRO A 116 -31.15 -5.95 -10.74
CA PRO A 116 -31.97 -5.35 -11.80
C PRO A 116 -32.98 -4.31 -11.27
N TRP A 117 -33.74 -4.63 -10.22
CA TRP A 117 -34.69 -3.70 -9.62
C TRP A 117 -34.05 -2.48 -8.93
N GLU A 118 -32.79 -2.58 -8.47
CA GLU A 118 -32.03 -1.44 -7.93
C GLU A 118 -31.59 -0.49 -9.07
N ILE A 119 -31.29 -1.03 -10.25
CA ILE A 119 -31.02 -0.25 -11.47
C ILE A 119 -32.30 0.41 -11.96
N TYR A 120 -33.41 -0.34 -12.00
CA TYR A 120 -34.73 0.18 -12.34
C TYR A 120 -35.12 1.35 -11.44
N ALA A 121 -35.05 1.17 -10.11
CA ALA A 121 -35.34 2.23 -9.17
C ALA A 121 -34.43 3.44 -9.41
N SER A 122 -33.13 3.25 -9.62
CA SER A 122 -32.21 4.35 -9.89
C SER A 122 -32.57 5.18 -11.14
N LYS A 123 -33.16 4.56 -12.16
CA LYS A 123 -33.47 5.19 -13.46
C LYS A 123 -34.88 5.76 -13.52
N TYR A 124 -35.84 5.07 -12.92
CA TYR A 124 -37.27 5.39 -13.02
C TYR A 124 -37.91 5.75 -11.67
N TYR A 125 -37.12 6.14 -10.67
CA TYR A 125 -37.64 6.45 -9.34
C TYR A 125 -38.74 7.51 -9.40
N VAL A 126 -38.42 8.68 -9.94
CA VAL A 126 -39.30 9.85 -9.91
C VAL A 126 -40.57 9.64 -10.74
N SER A 127 -40.43 9.03 -11.91
CA SER A 127 -41.54 8.89 -12.87
C SER A 127 -42.46 7.70 -12.59
N ARG A 128 -41.95 6.60 -12.03
CA ARG A 128 -42.71 5.34 -11.91
C ARG A 128 -42.84 4.81 -10.49
N VAL A 129 -41.77 4.87 -9.70
CA VAL A 129 -41.76 4.32 -8.34
C VAL A 129 -42.39 5.29 -7.34
N GLN A 130 -41.96 6.56 -7.34
CA GLN A 130 -42.37 7.58 -6.39
C GLN A 130 -43.89 7.80 -6.35
N PRO A 131 -44.63 7.87 -7.48
CA PRO A 131 -46.09 8.03 -7.45
C PRO A 131 -46.82 6.88 -6.76
N GLN A 132 -46.18 5.71 -6.68
CA GLN A 132 -46.76 4.51 -6.08
C GLN A 132 -46.31 4.31 -4.63
N VAL A 133 -45.32 5.07 -4.14
CA VAL A 133 -44.85 4.94 -2.75
C VAL A 133 -45.51 6.02 -1.90
N GLU A 134 -46.31 5.61 -0.92
CA GLU A 134 -46.95 6.54 0.02
C GLU A 134 -45.91 7.17 0.94
N ALA A 135 -46.10 8.45 1.27
CA ALA A 135 -45.27 9.14 2.24
C ALA A 135 -45.34 8.42 3.60
N GLY A 136 -44.19 8.04 4.15
CA GLY A 136 -44.10 7.29 5.41
C GLY A 136 -44.03 5.76 5.27
N THR A 137 -44.01 5.23 4.04
CA THR A 137 -43.79 3.79 3.82
C THR A 137 -42.44 3.35 4.42
N PRO A 138 -42.38 2.27 5.22
CA PRO A 138 -41.12 1.74 5.73
C PRO A 138 -40.15 1.34 4.61
N ILE A 139 -38.84 1.55 4.80
CA ILE A 139 -37.81 1.28 3.78
C ILE A 139 -37.85 -0.17 3.27
N VAL A 140 -38.14 -1.13 4.14
CA VAL A 140 -38.23 -2.55 3.77
C VAL A 140 -39.37 -2.79 2.78
N ASP A 141 -40.50 -2.12 2.97
CA ASP A 141 -41.68 -2.23 2.11
C ASP A 141 -41.46 -1.51 0.78
N ILE A 142 -40.72 -0.40 0.77
CA ILE A 142 -40.31 0.28 -0.47
C ILE A 142 -39.51 -0.67 -1.37
N ALA A 143 -38.54 -1.40 -0.82
CA ALA A 143 -37.71 -2.32 -1.59
C ALA A 143 -38.50 -3.54 -2.14
N LYS A 144 -39.57 -3.95 -1.46
CA LYS A 144 -40.50 -4.96 -1.94
C LYS A 144 -41.38 -4.40 -3.06
N LYS A 145 -41.94 -3.21 -2.85
CA LYS A 145 -42.80 -2.53 -3.83
C LYS A 145 -42.05 -2.22 -5.13
N ILE A 146 -40.79 -1.79 -5.05
CA ILE A 146 -39.93 -1.61 -6.23
C ILE A 146 -39.80 -2.90 -7.04
N ARG A 147 -39.64 -4.05 -6.38
CA ARG A 147 -39.55 -5.35 -7.06
C ARG A 147 -40.86 -5.70 -7.74
N GLU A 148 -41.98 -5.56 -7.04
CA GLU A 148 -43.31 -5.81 -7.59
C GLU A 148 -43.60 -4.88 -8.79
N ILE A 149 -43.25 -3.60 -8.72
CA ILE A 149 -43.39 -2.65 -9.84
C ILE A 149 -42.52 -3.09 -11.02
N PHE A 150 -41.27 -3.47 -10.76
CA PHE A 150 -40.35 -3.93 -11.81
C PHE A 150 -40.83 -5.22 -12.48
N GLU A 151 -41.36 -6.18 -11.72
CA GLU A 151 -41.88 -7.46 -12.24
C GLU A 151 -43.14 -7.28 -13.11
N ASN A 152 -43.93 -6.25 -12.85
CA ASN A 152 -45.12 -5.90 -13.64
C ASN A 152 -44.87 -4.88 -14.76
N GLU A 153 -43.60 -4.51 -14.98
CA GLU A 153 -43.22 -3.54 -16.01
C GLU A 153 -43.26 -4.18 -17.42
N THR A 154 -43.26 -3.35 -18.46
CA THR A 154 -43.20 -3.85 -19.85
C THR A 154 -41.91 -4.66 -20.10
N LEU A 155 -42.01 -5.69 -20.95
CA LEU A 155 -40.86 -6.54 -21.32
C LEU A 155 -39.69 -5.71 -21.87
N GLU A 156 -39.98 -4.66 -22.65
CA GLU A 156 -38.96 -3.75 -23.19
C GLU A 156 -38.10 -3.09 -22.09
N ILE A 157 -38.73 -2.63 -21.00
CA ILE A 157 -38.02 -2.00 -19.89
C ILE A 157 -37.30 -3.04 -19.04
N GLN A 158 -37.91 -4.21 -18.84
CA GLN A 158 -37.22 -5.31 -18.14
C GLN A 158 -35.95 -5.72 -18.89
N ASP A 159 -36.03 -5.91 -20.20
CA ASP A 159 -34.91 -6.25 -21.06
C ASP A 159 -33.84 -5.15 -21.04
N GLU A 160 -34.23 -3.87 -21.14
CA GLU A 160 -33.31 -2.74 -21.02
C GLU A 160 -32.55 -2.76 -19.68
N ILE A 161 -33.25 -2.97 -18.57
CA ILE A 161 -32.65 -3.03 -17.24
C ILE A 161 -31.74 -4.26 -17.08
N HIS A 162 -32.12 -5.40 -17.66
CA HIS A 162 -31.28 -6.59 -17.68
C HIS A 162 -30.00 -6.38 -18.49
N GLN A 163 -30.09 -5.73 -19.66
CA GLN A 163 -28.91 -5.35 -20.45
C GLN A 163 -27.97 -4.42 -19.67
N LEU A 164 -28.50 -3.41 -18.97
CA LEU A 164 -27.71 -2.53 -18.10
C LEU A 164 -27.05 -3.29 -16.95
N SER A 165 -27.75 -4.26 -16.35
CA SER A 165 -27.20 -5.14 -15.32
C SER A 165 -26.04 -5.97 -15.86
N GLU A 166 -26.19 -6.58 -17.04
CA GLU A 166 -25.12 -7.37 -17.67
C GLU A 166 -23.92 -6.50 -18.05
N ALA A 167 -24.15 -5.30 -18.62
CA ALA A 167 -23.09 -4.35 -18.90
C ALA A 167 -22.30 -3.95 -17.63
N GLN A 168 -22.99 -3.75 -16.50
CA GLN A 168 -22.33 -3.48 -15.21
C GLN A 168 -21.48 -4.67 -14.73
N LYS A 169 -21.96 -5.91 -14.90
CA LYS A 169 -21.20 -7.12 -14.55
C LYS A 169 -19.96 -7.25 -15.43
N GLU A 170 -20.08 -6.98 -16.73
CA GLU A 170 -18.97 -7.05 -17.68
C GLU A 170 -17.89 -5.99 -17.38
N ASP A 171 -18.27 -4.73 -17.13
CA ASP A 171 -17.33 -3.68 -16.72
C ASP A 171 -16.61 -4.06 -15.41
N THR A 172 -17.35 -4.60 -14.43
CA THR A 172 -16.77 -5.07 -13.18
C THR A 172 -15.79 -6.22 -13.40
N LYS A 173 -16.09 -7.14 -14.33
CA LYS A 173 -15.21 -8.25 -14.68
C LYS A 173 -13.93 -7.74 -15.36
N LYS A 174 -14.05 -6.88 -16.37
CA LYS A 174 -12.91 -6.26 -17.07
C LYS A 174 -11.98 -5.52 -16.10
N ARG A 175 -12.54 -4.75 -15.16
CA ARG A 175 -11.76 -4.07 -14.10
C ARG A 175 -11.03 -5.02 -13.16
N LYS A 176 -11.61 -6.18 -12.85
CA LYS A 176 -10.94 -7.20 -12.03
C LYS A 176 -9.81 -7.88 -12.80
N GLU A 177 -10.03 -8.16 -14.08
CA GLU A 177 -9.02 -8.76 -14.96
C GLU A 177 -7.83 -7.81 -15.17
N SER A 178 -8.07 -6.53 -15.49
CA SER A 178 -6.99 -5.55 -15.64
C SER A 178 -6.16 -5.41 -14.36
N ARG A 179 -6.80 -5.37 -13.20
CA ARG A 179 -6.10 -5.35 -11.90
C ARG A 179 -5.28 -6.60 -11.63
N LYS A 180 -5.79 -7.78 -12.01
CA LYS A 180 -5.06 -9.04 -11.85
C LYS A 180 -3.77 -8.99 -12.68
N VAL A 181 -3.85 -8.53 -13.93
CA VAL A 181 -2.70 -8.36 -14.82
C VAL A 181 -1.71 -7.34 -14.25
N SER A 182 -2.17 -6.16 -13.82
CA SER A 182 -1.29 -5.15 -13.21
C SER A 182 -0.59 -5.66 -11.95
N LYS A 183 -1.27 -6.49 -11.15
CA LYS A 183 -0.69 -7.08 -9.96
C LYS A 183 0.33 -8.18 -10.28
N GLU A 184 0.05 -9.03 -11.25
CA GLU A 184 1.01 -10.05 -11.71
C GLU A 184 2.28 -9.40 -12.30
N LEU A 185 2.15 -8.26 -12.97
CA LEU A 185 3.29 -7.46 -13.43
C LEU A 185 4.08 -6.85 -12.27
N ALA A 186 3.41 -6.24 -11.29
CA ALA A 186 4.08 -5.62 -10.14
C ALA A 186 4.77 -6.64 -9.20
N ASP A 187 4.17 -7.83 -9.03
CA ASP A 187 4.76 -8.89 -8.20
C ASP A 187 6.03 -9.48 -8.86
N HIS A 188 6.18 -9.42 -10.19
CA HIS A 188 7.34 -9.96 -10.92
C HIS A 188 8.58 -9.04 -10.87
N ASP A 189 8.40 -7.72 -10.73
CA ASP A 189 9.52 -6.76 -10.62
C ASP A 189 10.01 -6.55 -9.17
N SER A 190 9.27 -7.02 -8.16
CA SER A 190 9.59 -6.76 -6.76
C SER A 190 10.75 -7.60 -6.16
N ASP A 191 11.28 -8.57 -6.90
CA ASP A 191 12.38 -9.45 -6.45
C ASP A 191 13.79 -8.92 -6.82
N GLU A 192 13.88 -7.93 -7.72
CA GLU A 192 15.13 -7.27 -8.08
C GLU A 192 15.14 -5.82 -7.58
N ALA A 193 15.75 -5.62 -6.41
CA ALA A 193 16.33 -4.37 -5.91
C ALA A 193 15.54 -3.06 -6.13
N ASP A 194 14.90 -2.55 -5.06
CA ASP A 194 14.94 -1.19 -4.46
C ASP A 194 15.25 0.07 -5.31
N ASP A 195 15.14 0.02 -6.63
CA ASP A 195 15.09 1.17 -7.53
C ASP A 195 13.61 1.35 -7.89
N GLU A 196 12.94 2.15 -7.05
CA GLU A 196 11.58 2.68 -7.21
C GLU A 196 11.49 3.57 -8.48
N GLU A 197 11.72 3.01 -9.67
CA GLU A 197 11.30 3.67 -10.91
C GLU A 197 9.78 3.50 -11.02
N GLY A 198 9.08 4.54 -10.54
CA GLY A 198 7.64 4.54 -10.34
C GLY A 198 6.87 4.15 -11.59
N VAL A 199 6.11 3.06 -11.49
CA VAL A 199 5.11 2.67 -12.50
C VAL A 199 4.19 3.88 -12.75
N GLU A 200 4.26 4.42 -13.96
CA GLU A 200 3.50 5.61 -14.38
C GLU A 200 1.99 5.29 -14.30
N THR A 201 1.39 5.71 -13.19
CA THR A 201 -0.03 5.50 -12.93
C THR A 201 -0.84 6.57 -13.65
N ASP A 202 -1.89 6.15 -14.37
CA ASP A 202 -2.86 7.04 -15.04
C ASP A 202 -3.21 8.27 -14.17
N PRO A 203 -3.03 9.51 -14.67
CA PRO A 203 -3.31 10.75 -13.96
C PRO A 203 -4.72 10.81 -13.33
N PHE A 204 -5.73 10.25 -14.00
CA PHE A 204 -7.10 10.22 -13.47
C PHE A 204 -7.24 9.29 -12.26
N ILE A 205 -6.57 8.14 -12.31
CA ILE A 205 -6.51 7.21 -11.18
C ILE A 205 -5.79 7.88 -10.00
N ARG A 206 -4.68 8.56 -10.26
CA ARG A 206 -3.91 9.28 -9.24
C ARG A 206 -4.75 10.38 -8.57
N ARG A 207 -5.45 11.22 -9.35
CA ARG A 207 -6.34 12.26 -8.79
C ARG A 207 -7.45 11.67 -7.93
N ARG A 208 -8.08 10.60 -8.42
CA ARG A 208 -9.12 9.91 -7.66
C ARG A 208 -8.57 9.36 -6.35
N ASN A 209 -7.40 8.74 -6.36
CA ASN A 209 -6.76 8.23 -5.14
C ASN A 209 -6.46 9.37 -4.15
N ILE A 210 -5.96 10.51 -4.62
CA ILE A 210 -5.76 11.72 -3.80
C ILE A 210 -7.07 12.17 -3.14
N GLN A 211 -8.16 12.28 -3.91
CA GLN A 211 -9.47 12.68 -3.41
C GLN A 211 -10.02 11.68 -2.36
N GLN A 212 -9.77 10.39 -2.53
CA GLN A 212 -10.22 9.36 -1.60
C GLN A 212 -9.33 9.23 -0.36
N CYS A 213 -8.05 9.58 -0.48
CA CYS A 213 -7.05 9.49 0.59
C CYS A 213 -7.50 10.22 1.85
N GLY A 214 -7.98 11.46 1.70
CA GLY A 214 -8.48 12.27 2.82
C GLY A 214 -9.56 11.56 3.64
N ALA A 215 -10.60 11.06 2.97
CA ALA A 215 -11.72 10.38 3.63
C ALA A 215 -11.29 9.05 4.29
N VAL A 216 -10.38 8.30 3.65
CA VAL A 216 -9.88 7.03 4.19
C VAL A 216 -9.00 7.27 5.43
N LEU A 217 -8.03 8.18 5.34
CA LEU A 217 -7.18 8.56 6.47
C LEU A 217 -8.02 9.09 7.63
N GLN A 218 -9.01 9.94 7.37
CA GLN A 218 -9.87 10.46 8.44
C GLN A 218 -10.60 9.33 9.19
N ARG A 219 -11.05 8.28 8.50
CA ARG A 219 -11.68 7.12 9.15
C ARG A 219 -10.70 6.34 10.00
N ILE A 220 -9.50 6.08 9.48
CA ILE A 220 -8.43 5.35 10.19
C ILE A 220 -8.00 6.13 11.44
N LEU A 221 -7.63 7.40 11.28
CA LEU A 221 -7.15 8.27 12.35
C LEU A 221 -8.23 8.46 13.43
N ARG A 222 -9.50 8.60 13.05
CA ARG A 222 -10.60 8.69 14.00
C ARG A 222 -10.76 7.40 14.81
N HIS A 223 -10.66 6.25 14.15
CA HIS A 223 -10.71 4.97 14.84
C HIS A 223 -9.53 4.83 15.83
N LEU A 224 -8.32 5.14 15.38
CA LEU A 224 -7.13 5.13 16.25
C LEU A 224 -7.27 6.10 17.42
N GLY A 225 -7.79 7.31 17.18
CA GLY A 225 -7.99 8.31 18.22
C GLY A 225 -9.01 7.89 19.26
N ASN A 226 -10.06 7.17 18.85
CA ASN A 226 -11.04 6.59 19.77
C ASN A 226 -10.45 5.44 20.60
N GLN A 227 -9.56 4.62 20.02
CA GLN A 227 -8.94 3.49 20.72
C GLN A 227 -7.81 3.91 21.67
N THR A 228 -7.05 4.95 21.30
CA THR A 228 -5.82 5.35 22.01
C THR A 228 -5.97 6.62 22.84
N GLY A 229 -7.05 7.38 22.64
CA GLY A 229 -7.22 8.72 23.19
C GLY A 229 -6.42 9.80 22.46
N LEU A 230 -5.49 9.43 21.57
CA LEU A 230 -4.65 10.36 20.82
C LEU A 230 -5.47 11.20 19.84
N LYS A 231 -4.93 12.38 19.52
CA LYS A 231 -5.44 13.32 18.53
C LYS A 231 -4.38 13.49 17.45
N PHE A 232 -4.81 13.42 16.20
CA PHE A 232 -3.92 13.42 15.04
C PHE A 232 -4.21 14.63 14.17
N THR A 233 -3.14 15.27 13.71
CA THR A 233 -3.14 16.21 12.58
C THR A 233 -2.23 15.62 11.52
N VAL A 234 -2.69 15.57 10.27
CA VAL A 234 -1.92 15.14 9.11
C VAL A 234 -1.93 16.27 8.09
N LEU A 235 -0.75 16.68 7.63
CA LEU A 235 -0.60 17.48 6.41
C LEU A 235 -0.11 16.57 5.28
N MET A 236 -0.66 16.81 4.09
CA MET A 236 -0.26 16.15 2.85
C MET A 236 -0.37 17.13 1.70
N GLY A 237 0.45 16.94 0.67
CA GLY A 237 0.40 17.77 -0.51
C GLY A 237 1.25 17.19 -1.64
N GLY A 238 1.09 17.76 -2.83
CA GLY A 238 1.74 17.30 -4.04
C GLY A 238 1.26 18.05 -5.27
N LEU A 239 1.65 17.58 -6.45
CA LEU A 239 1.17 18.09 -7.73
C LEU A 239 -0.24 17.55 -8.02
N ASP A 240 -1.13 18.38 -8.57
CA ASP A 240 -2.39 17.94 -9.18
C ASP A 240 -2.06 17.26 -10.51
N PRO A 241 -2.30 15.94 -10.64
CA PRO A 241 -1.94 15.22 -11.84
C PRO A 241 -2.75 15.63 -13.08
N LEU A 242 -3.82 16.42 -12.94
CA LEU A 242 -4.55 16.96 -14.08
C LEU A 242 -4.24 18.43 -14.38
N ASP A 243 -3.40 19.08 -13.58
CA ASP A 243 -2.95 20.43 -13.87
C ASP A 243 -1.72 20.37 -14.78
N PRO A 244 -1.80 20.83 -16.04
CA PRO A 244 -0.67 20.80 -16.97
C PRO A 244 0.50 21.67 -16.51
N ASP A 245 0.24 22.67 -15.67
CA ASP A 245 1.25 23.57 -15.12
C ASP A 245 1.83 23.03 -13.80
N GLY A 246 1.41 21.84 -13.36
CA GLY A 246 1.87 21.22 -12.12
C GLY A 246 1.38 21.95 -10.87
N GLY A 247 0.14 22.45 -10.89
CA GLY A 247 -0.46 23.11 -9.74
C GLY A 247 -0.32 22.28 -8.46
N LYS A 248 0.18 22.90 -7.41
CA LYS A 248 0.38 22.26 -6.10
C LYS A 248 -0.90 22.35 -5.28
N PHE A 249 -1.13 21.33 -4.47
CA PHE A 249 -2.17 21.38 -3.44
C PHE A 249 -1.60 20.97 -2.08
N VAL A 250 -2.15 21.55 -1.03
CA VAL A 250 -1.95 21.12 0.35
C VAL A 250 -3.32 20.83 0.94
N ALA A 251 -3.42 19.74 1.71
CA ALA A 251 -4.60 19.35 2.43
C ALA A 251 -4.22 18.93 3.85
N SER A 252 -5.08 19.25 4.81
CA SER A 252 -4.93 18.81 6.19
C SER A 252 -6.11 17.92 6.62
N ILE A 253 -5.83 17.02 7.57
CA ILE A 253 -6.84 16.22 8.25
C ILE A 253 -6.61 16.35 9.74
N HIS A 254 -7.67 16.68 10.47
CA HIS A 254 -7.64 16.78 11.92
C HIS A 254 -8.58 15.75 12.55
N THR A 255 -8.15 15.21 13.68
CA THR A 255 -8.97 14.35 14.53
C THR A 255 -8.90 14.83 15.96
N GLY A 256 -10.07 15.02 16.56
CA GLY A 256 -10.19 15.70 17.84
C GLY A 256 -10.95 17.00 17.71
N LYS A 257 -11.63 17.35 18.79
CA LYS A 257 -12.30 18.63 18.95
C LYS A 257 -12.00 19.13 20.36
N THR A 258 -11.89 20.45 20.52
CA THR A 258 -11.89 21.11 21.83
C THR A 258 -13.26 20.96 22.50
N SER A 259 -13.40 21.45 23.72
CA SER A 259 -14.70 21.58 24.41
C SER A 259 -15.73 22.36 23.57
N ASP A 260 -15.25 23.30 22.77
CA ASP A 260 -16.05 24.21 21.95
C ASP A 260 -16.35 23.64 20.56
N GLY A 261 -15.78 22.46 20.25
CA GLY A 261 -16.01 21.75 18.99
C GLY A 261 -15.00 22.06 17.89
N ASP A 262 -14.02 22.93 18.16
CA ASP A 262 -12.98 23.35 17.22
C ASP A 262 -11.94 22.24 17.01
N ASP A 263 -11.51 22.00 15.78
CA ASP A 263 -10.36 21.15 15.52
C ASP A 263 -9.03 21.92 15.68
N PHE A 264 -7.90 21.31 15.31
CA PHE A 264 -6.59 21.96 15.47
C PHE A 264 -6.42 23.18 14.56
N ALA A 265 -6.95 23.15 13.32
CA ALA A 265 -6.86 24.28 12.42
C ALA A 265 -7.75 25.43 12.92
N ASP A 266 -8.94 25.11 13.42
CA ASP A 266 -9.86 26.09 14.01
C ASP A 266 -9.27 26.73 15.27
N ALA A 267 -8.69 25.91 16.16
CA ALA A 267 -8.12 26.36 17.43
C ALA A 267 -6.77 27.09 17.28
N TYR A 268 -6.12 26.99 16.11
CA TYR A 268 -4.87 27.67 15.81
C TYR A 268 -5.06 28.69 14.68
N PRO A 269 -5.34 29.97 15.00
CA PRO A 269 -5.69 30.99 14.00
C PRO A 269 -4.66 31.22 12.88
N LYS A 270 -3.42 30.79 13.12
CA LYS A 270 -2.30 30.93 12.16
C LYS A 270 -2.00 29.63 11.42
N PHE A 271 -2.87 28.62 11.49
CA PHE A 271 -2.64 27.33 10.85
C PHE A 271 -2.37 27.48 9.36
N GLU A 272 -3.19 28.26 8.66
CA GLU A 272 -3.00 28.50 7.23
C GLU A 272 -1.69 29.27 6.93
N SER A 273 -1.45 30.39 7.61
CA SER A 273 -0.31 31.28 7.31
C SER A 273 1.04 30.78 7.82
N GLU A 274 1.09 29.89 8.81
CA GLU A 274 2.37 29.42 9.37
C GLU A 274 2.61 27.92 9.11
N VAL A 275 1.58 27.08 9.17
CA VAL A 275 1.75 25.62 9.04
C VAL A 275 1.57 25.17 7.61
N VAL A 276 0.48 25.58 6.95
CA VAL A 276 0.19 25.21 5.56
C VAL A 276 1.18 25.88 4.62
N GLU A 277 1.50 27.16 4.83
CA GLU A 277 2.50 27.88 4.04
C GLU A 277 3.91 27.26 4.15
N ALA A 278 4.40 26.98 5.36
CA ALA A 278 5.70 26.33 5.55
C ALA A 278 5.76 24.93 4.92
N PHE A 279 4.65 24.18 4.93
CA PHE A 279 4.58 22.90 4.23
C PHE A 279 4.56 23.08 2.70
N GLY A 280 3.89 24.12 2.20
CA GLY A 280 3.94 24.52 0.79
C GLY A 280 5.36 24.87 0.34
N GLU A 281 6.09 25.68 1.12
CA GLU A 281 7.51 25.99 0.86
C GLU A 281 8.35 24.71 0.84
N PHE A 282 8.11 23.76 1.75
CA PHE A 282 8.79 22.47 1.71
C PHE A 282 8.52 21.71 0.41
N LEU A 283 7.27 21.69 -0.08
CA LEU A 283 6.93 21.05 -1.36
C LEU A 283 7.65 21.70 -2.54
N ASP A 284 7.87 23.01 -2.49
CA ASP A 284 8.59 23.74 -3.53
C ASP A 284 10.04 23.29 -3.67
N HIS A 285 10.67 22.91 -2.55
CA HIS A 285 12.03 22.39 -2.54
C HIS A 285 12.13 20.92 -2.96
N VAL A 286 11.04 20.16 -2.84
CA VAL A 286 11.02 18.71 -3.12
C VAL A 286 10.52 18.41 -4.54
N LEU A 287 9.61 19.23 -5.07
CA LEU A 287 8.94 19.00 -6.34
C LEU A 287 9.36 19.97 -7.45
N GLY A 288 10.05 21.06 -7.13
CA GLY A 288 10.64 22.01 -8.08
C GLY A 288 12.09 21.68 -8.39
#